data_AF-A0A8T9Q5L2-F1
#
_entry.id   AF-A0A8T9Q5L2-F1
#
_cell.length_a   1.000
_cell.length_b   1.000
_cell.length_c   1.000
_cell.angle_alpha   90.00
_cell.angle_beta   90.00
_cell.angle_gamma   90.00
#
_symmetry.space_group_name_H-M   'P 1'
#
loop_
_entity.id
_entity.type
_entity.pdbx_description
1 polymer ?
#
loop_
_entity_poly.entity_id
_entity_poly.type
_entity_poly.pdbx_seq_one_letter_code
_entity_poly.pdbx_strand_id
1 'polypeptide(L)'
;MGHGATACALAALLTERDILRLADGTPAPPDLRLRLEALSTGRAPLPGLVPDAGAVRRVREAAVVLRNRAHVRDTPLDADVAGLLAGLAYPDRLAQRETPERVRLITGQRAALPAEHFSPGTTYFGVAHLDGPPHAPRAALAAPIEREELEQHFSDLIESLEEVRWDAAAGRVVARRIRRLGAITLAETALTQPAPEAVAAALLDGLRQGGIARLPWTDEAQQTRERLAFAHHLFPAEWPDTSDEALLAALPKWLGPYLEGLRTMAEVNRLPLGKRCSTGCPAAGPNSRN
;
A
#
# COMPACT_ATOMS: atom_id res chain seq x y z
N MET A 1 11.91 14.46 -21.90
CA MET A 1 11.90 13.00 -22.11
C MET A 1 11.99 12.59 -23.58
N GLY A 2 11.83 13.45 -24.59
CA GLY A 2 12.11 13.07 -25.99
C GLY A 2 11.08 12.13 -26.66
N HIS A 3 10.18 11.51 -25.90
CA HIS A 3 9.15 10.57 -26.41
C HIS A 3 7.90 11.23 -27.01
N GLY A 4 8.02 12.46 -27.54
CA GLY A 4 6.87 13.21 -28.04
C GLY A 4 6.15 12.50 -29.19
N ALA A 5 6.90 11.88 -30.11
CA ALA A 5 6.30 11.17 -31.25
C ALA A 5 5.50 9.95 -30.79
N THR A 6 6.05 9.15 -29.86
CA THR A 6 5.32 8.04 -29.22
C THR A 6 4.08 8.54 -28.49
N ALA A 7 4.18 9.63 -27.73
CA ALA A 7 3.04 10.18 -26.99
C ALA A 7 1.89 10.61 -27.92
N CYS A 8 2.19 11.27 -29.04
CA CYS A 8 1.19 11.62 -30.04
C CYS A 8 0.59 10.37 -30.71
N ALA A 9 1.39 9.36 -31.00
CA ALA A 9 0.92 8.09 -31.56
C ALA A 9 0.01 7.34 -30.58
N LEU A 10 0.37 7.29 -29.30
CA LEU A 10 -0.43 6.67 -28.25
C LEU A 10 -1.75 7.42 -28.06
N ALA A 11 -1.74 8.75 -28.01
CA ALA A 11 -2.95 9.55 -27.92
C ALA A 11 -3.91 9.32 -29.11
N ALA A 12 -3.36 9.20 -30.34
CA ALA A 12 -4.15 8.84 -31.51
C ALA A 12 -4.72 7.42 -31.41
N LEU A 13 -3.94 6.44 -30.95
CA LEU A 13 -4.40 5.06 -30.73
C LEU A 13 -5.58 4.98 -29.75
N LEU A 14 -5.52 5.74 -28.66
CA LEU A 14 -6.56 5.73 -27.61
C LEU A 14 -7.85 6.44 -28.02
N THR A 15 -7.80 7.27 -29.07
CA THR A 15 -8.97 8.01 -29.57
C THR A 15 -9.75 7.19 -30.62
N GLU A 16 -9.06 6.31 -31.34
CA GLU A 16 -9.63 5.48 -32.40
C GLU A 16 -10.06 4.10 -31.87
N ARG A 17 -10.77 3.34 -32.71
CA ARG A 17 -11.02 1.91 -32.43
C ARG A 17 -9.71 1.13 -32.44
N ASP A 18 -9.68 0.05 -31.65
CA ASP A 18 -8.51 -0.83 -31.59
C ASP A 18 -8.10 -1.31 -32.99
N ILE A 19 -6.80 -1.14 -33.27
CA ILE A 19 -6.19 -1.45 -34.55
C ILE A 19 -5.85 -2.95 -34.68
N LEU A 20 -5.81 -3.68 -33.57
CA LEU A 20 -5.50 -5.11 -33.54
C LEU A 20 -6.75 -5.94 -33.29
N ARG A 21 -6.86 -7.04 -34.03
CA ARG A 21 -7.86 -8.09 -33.82
C ARG A 21 -7.19 -9.45 -33.89
N LEU A 22 -7.70 -10.40 -33.12
CA LEU A 22 -7.36 -11.82 -33.32
C LEU A 22 -8.20 -12.39 -34.46
N ALA A 23 -7.61 -13.32 -35.21
CA ALA A 23 -8.28 -13.97 -36.35
C ALA A 23 -9.52 -14.78 -35.93
N ASP A 24 -9.57 -15.24 -34.69
CA ASP A 24 -10.68 -16.01 -34.10
C ASP A 24 -11.80 -15.13 -33.51
N GLY A 25 -11.65 -13.80 -33.57
CA GLY A 25 -12.64 -12.84 -33.05
C GLY A 25 -12.58 -12.61 -31.54
N THR A 26 -11.63 -13.22 -30.81
CA THR A 26 -11.42 -12.95 -29.39
C THR A 26 -10.76 -11.57 -29.17
N PRO A 27 -10.88 -10.97 -27.97
CA PRO A 27 -10.24 -9.70 -27.67
C PRO A 27 -8.72 -9.78 -27.78
N ALA A 28 -8.10 -8.84 -28.51
CA ALA A 28 -6.65 -8.77 -28.63
C ALA A 28 -5.98 -8.63 -27.25
N PRO A 29 -4.71 -9.08 -27.10
CA PRO A 29 -3.96 -8.94 -25.86
C PRO A 29 -3.94 -7.48 -25.37
N PRO A 30 -3.88 -7.21 -24.06
CA PRO A 30 -3.96 -5.85 -23.53
C PRO A 30 -2.68 -5.03 -23.70
N ASP A 31 -1.56 -5.64 -24.13
CA ASP A 31 -0.27 -4.95 -24.24
C ASP A 31 -0.31 -3.83 -25.30
N LEU A 32 -0.15 -2.58 -24.86
CA LEU A 32 -0.09 -1.38 -25.69
C LEU A 32 1.12 -1.37 -26.63
N ARG A 33 2.21 -2.05 -26.24
CA ARG A 33 3.44 -2.11 -27.05
C ARG A 33 3.18 -2.77 -28.40
N LEU A 34 2.36 -3.83 -28.41
CA LEU A 34 1.94 -4.51 -29.64
C LEU A 34 1.23 -3.57 -30.61
N ARG A 35 0.43 -2.62 -30.11
CA ARG A 35 -0.27 -1.63 -30.94
C ARG A 35 0.69 -0.61 -31.51
N LEU A 36 1.67 -0.14 -30.73
CA LEU A 36 2.71 0.76 -31.21
C LEU A 36 3.63 0.09 -32.25
N GLU A 37 3.99 -1.17 -32.03
CA GLU A 37 4.75 -1.98 -32.98
C GLU A 37 4.00 -2.18 -34.30
N ALA A 38 2.71 -2.52 -34.22
CA ALA A 38 1.85 -2.65 -35.39
C ALA A 38 1.66 -1.31 -36.11
N LEU A 39 1.51 -0.21 -35.36
CA LEU A 39 1.41 1.13 -35.92
C LEU A 39 2.70 1.57 -36.60
N SER A 40 3.87 1.20 -36.05
CA SER A 40 5.19 1.51 -36.60
C SER A 40 5.46 0.69 -37.87
N THR A 41 5.32 -0.63 -37.80
CA THR A 41 5.68 -1.55 -38.89
C THR A 41 4.59 -1.74 -39.94
N GLY A 42 3.32 -1.50 -39.58
CA GLY A 42 2.15 -1.83 -40.38
C GLY A 42 1.89 -3.34 -40.49
N ARG A 43 2.56 -4.16 -39.68
CA ARG A 43 2.51 -5.64 -39.73
C ARG A 43 1.98 -6.21 -38.42
N ALA A 44 1.60 -7.48 -38.45
CA ALA A 44 1.21 -8.22 -37.26
C ALA A 44 2.40 -8.32 -36.30
N PRO A 45 2.25 -7.91 -35.02
CA PRO A 45 3.35 -7.95 -34.04
C PRO A 45 3.55 -9.37 -33.49
N LEU A 46 2.50 -10.19 -33.45
CA LEU A 46 2.55 -11.60 -33.04
C LEU A 46 1.73 -12.48 -34.00
N PRO A 47 2.03 -13.79 -34.09
CA PRO A 47 1.21 -14.73 -34.83
C PRO A 47 -0.26 -14.72 -34.38
N GLY A 48 -1.19 -14.77 -35.33
CA GLY A 48 -2.64 -14.77 -35.08
C GLY A 48 -3.28 -13.38 -34.92
N LEU A 49 -2.48 -12.32 -34.75
CA LEU A 49 -2.96 -10.94 -34.77
C LEU A 49 -3.04 -10.39 -36.19
N VAL A 50 -4.08 -9.60 -36.45
CA VAL A 50 -4.30 -8.96 -37.75
C VAL A 50 -4.50 -7.46 -37.52
N PRO A 51 -3.58 -6.60 -38.01
CA PRO A 51 -3.79 -5.16 -38.02
C PRO A 51 -4.86 -4.76 -39.03
N ASP A 52 -5.82 -3.93 -38.62
CA ASP A 52 -6.77 -3.30 -39.54
C ASP A 52 -6.06 -2.16 -40.28
N ALA A 53 -5.73 -2.37 -41.56
CA ALA A 53 -5.00 -1.41 -42.37
C ALA A 53 -5.69 -0.03 -42.46
N GLY A 54 -7.03 -0.01 -42.47
CA GLY A 54 -7.81 1.23 -42.48
C GLY A 54 -7.70 1.98 -41.16
N ALA A 55 -7.78 1.26 -40.04
CA ALA A 55 -7.60 1.84 -38.70
C ALA A 55 -6.17 2.33 -38.48
N VAL A 56 -5.16 1.55 -38.86
CA VAL A 56 -3.74 1.95 -38.80
C VAL A 56 -3.50 3.24 -39.57
N ARG A 57 -4.05 3.37 -40.78
CA ARG A 57 -3.91 4.61 -41.57
C ARG A 57 -4.52 5.81 -40.85
N ARG A 58 -5.75 5.69 -40.32
CA ARG A 58 -6.41 6.77 -39.57
C ARG A 58 -5.61 7.20 -38.34
N VAL A 59 -5.10 6.24 -37.58
CA VAL A 59 -4.27 6.52 -36.40
C VAL A 59 -2.99 7.25 -36.79
N ARG A 60 -2.31 6.85 -37.87
CA ARG A 60 -1.11 7.54 -38.37
C ARG A 60 -1.42 8.98 -38.77
N GLU A 61 -2.51 9.20 -39.51
CA GLU A 61 -2.94 10.55 -39.91
C GLU A 61 -3.24 11.43 -38.69
N ALA A 62 -3.98 10.90 -37.71
CA ALA A 62 -4.26 11.59 -36.45
C ALA A 62 -2.98 11.89 -35.65
N ALA A 63 -2.04 10.95 -35.58
CA ALA A 63 -0.76 11.14 -34.92
C ALA A 63 0.07 12.27 -35.58
N VAL A 64 0.09 12.35 -36.92
CA VAL A 64 0.75 13.46 -37.64
C VAL A 64 0.12 14.80 -37.29
N VAL A 65 -1.21 14.88 -37.26
CA VAL A 65 -1.93 16.11 -36.85
C VAL A 65 -1.55 16.51 -35.43
N LEU A 66 -1.54 15.57 -34.48
CA LEU A 66 -1.16 15.83 -33.09
C LEU A 66 0.28 16.31 -32.96
N ARG A 67 1.23 15.67 -33.64
CA ARG A 67 2.64 16.09 -33.63
C ARG A 67 2.82 17.50 -34.18
N ASN A 68 2.17 17.82 -35.30
CA ASN A 68 2.25 19.14 -35.91
C ASN A 68 1.70 20.22 -34.96
N ARG A 69 0.57 19.95 -34.29
CA ARG A 69 -0.02 20.86 -33.30
C ARG A 69 0.85 21.02 -32.05
N ALA A 70 1.53 19.96 -31.62
CA ALA A 70 2.41 19.97 -30.46
C ALA A 70 3.85 20.42 -30.78
N HIS A 71 4.15 20.77 -32.04
CA HIS A 71 5.50 21.09 -32.52
C HIS A 71 6.55 20.02 -32.19
N VAL A 72 6.15 18.75 -32.27
CA VAL A 72 7.00 17.59 -31.98
C VAL A 72 7.64 17.08 -33.27
N ARG A 73 8.95 16.81 -33.22
CA ARG A 73 9.68 16.21 -34.35
C ARG A 73 9.23 14.78 -34.60
N ASP A 74 9.26 14.37 -35.86
CA ASP A 74 9.07 12.98 -36.22
C ASP A 74 10.29 12.16 -35.84
N THR A 75 10.14 11.28 -34.86
CA THR A 75 11.16 10.33 -34.43
C THR A 75 10.57 8.92 -34.44
N PRO A 76 11.40 7.87 -34.58
CA PRO A 76 10.94 6.50 -34.46
C PRO A 76 10.13 6.29 -33.19
N LEU A 77 9.04 5.52 -33.30
CA LEU A 77 8.20 5.18 -32.15
C LEU A 77 8.94 4.18 -31.28
N ASP A 78 9.09 4.52 -30.02
CA ASP A 78 9.58 3.63 -28.98
C ASP A 78 8.38 3.01 -28.26
N ALA A 79 8.21 1.69 -28.37
CA ALA A 79 7.09 1.01 -27.75
C ALA A 79 7.28 0.84 -26.24
N ASP A 80 8.52 0.71 -25.75
CA ASP A 80 8.77 0.34 -24.35
C ASP A 80 8.34 1.45 -23.37
N VAL A 81 8.36 2.71 -23.82
CA VAL A 81 7.88 3.85 -23.02
C VAL A 81 6.35 3.99 -22.96
N ALA A 82 5.58 3.08 -23.59
CA ALA A 82 4.12 3.15 -23.60
C ALA A 82 3.53 3.14 -22.19
N GLY A 83 4.09 2.35 -21.28
CA GLY A 83 3.63 2.29 -19.90
C GLY A 83 3.84 3.62 -19.20
N LEU A 84 5.06 4.16 -19.27
CA LEU A 84 5.40 5.45 -18.67
C LEU A 84 4.47 6.56 -19.18
N LEU A 85 4.28 6.64 -20.50
CA LEU A 85 3.39 7.63 -21.12
C LEU A 85 1.92 7.46 -20.70
N ALA A 86 1.44 6.22 -20.59
CA ALA A 86 0.10 5.94 -20.07
C ALA A 86 -0.03 6.37 -18.60
N GLY A 87 0.99 6.11 -17.78
CA GLY A 87 1.05 6.53 -16.37
C GLY A 87 1.07 8.05 -16.22
N LEU A 88 1.79 8.76 -17.08
CA LEU A 88 1.83 10.24 -17.05
C LEU A 88 0.49 10.86 -17.46
N ALA A 89 -0.23 10.23 -18.39
CA ALA A 89 -1.55 10.68 -18.82
C ALA A 89 -2.64 10.36 -17.79
N TYR A 90 -2.52 9.21 -17.12
CA TYR A 90 -3.48 8.70 -16.14
C TYR A 90 -2.77 8.21 -14.86
N PRO A 91 -2.27 9.11 -14.00
CA PRO A 91 -1.50 8.72 -12.81
C PRO A 91 -2.30 7.84 -11.84
N ASP A 92 -3.62 8.04 -11.77
CA ASP A 92 -4.58 7.24 -10.99
C ASP A 92 -4.73 5.79 -11.47
N ARG A 93 -4.15 5.46 -12.63
CA ARG A 93 -4.22 4.15 -13.27
C ARG A 93 -2.86 3.44 -13.35
N LEU A 94 -1.87 3.93 -12.62
CA LEU A 94 -0.68 3.15 -12.30
C LEU A 94 -1.09 1.91 -11.50
N ALA A 95 -0.52 0.76 -11.83
CA ALA A 95 -0.95 -0.52 -11.27
C ALA A 95 0.23 -1.42 -10.88
N GLN A 96 0.00 -2.26 -9.86
CA GLN A 96 0.91 -3.32 -9.42
C GLN A 96 0.24 -4.69 -9.57
N ARG A 97 0.98 -5.68 -10.07
CA ARG A 97 0.55 -7.08 -10.12
C ARG A 97 0.30 -7.63 -8.71
N GLU A 98 -0.90 -8.14 -8.46
CA GLU A 98 -1.21 -8.90 -7.24
C GLU A 98 -1.22 -10.40 -7.51
N THR A 99 -1.86 -10.80 -8.61
CA THR A 99 -1.97 -12.18 -9.07
C THR A 99 -1.77 -12.20 -10.59
N PRO A 100 -1.63 -13.37 -11.22
CA PRO A 100 -1.49 -13.47 -12.67
C PRO A 100 -2.66 -12.88 -13.47
N GLU A 101 -3.84 -12.70 -12.87
CA GLU A 101 -5.04 -12.20 -13.55
C GLU A 101 -5.51 -10.84 -13.00
N ARG A 102 -4.81 -10.28 -12.00
CA ARG A 102 -5.28 -9.12 -11.26
C ARG A 102 -4.15 -8.17 -10.91
N VAL A 103 -4.44 -6.90 -11.13
CA VAL A 103 -3.62 -5.78 -10.69
C VAL A 103 -4.37 -4.93 -9.67
N ARG A 104 -3.62 -4.23 -8.83
CA ARG A 104 -4.10 -3.20 -7.92
C ARG A 104 -3.65 -1.84 -8.45
N LEU A 105 -4.60 -0.95 -8.71
CA LEU A 105 -4.32 0.44 -9.07
C LEU A 105 -3.81 1.22 -7.86
N ILE A 106 -3.15 2.36 -8.09
CA ILE A 106 -2.72 3.32 -7.06
C ILE A 106 -3.88 3.76 -6.15
N THR A 107 -5.10 3.80 -6.68
CA THR A 107 -6.34 4.13 -5.92
C THR A 107 -6.75 3.03 -4.94
N GLY A 108 -6.13 1.85 -5.00
CA GLY A 108 -6.49 0.66 -4.23
C GLY A 108 -7.56 -0.21 -4.90
N GLN A 109 -8.18 0.28 -5.98
CA GLN A 109 -9.12 -0.50 -6.78
C GLN A 109 -8.39 -1.68 -7.46
N ARG A 110 -9.05 -2.82 -7.52
CA ARG A 110 -8.54 -4.00 -8.21
C ARG A 110 -9.14 -4.06 -9.62
N ALA A 111 -8.30 -4.36 -10.59
CA ALA A 111 -8.72 -4.55 -11.98
C ALA A 111 -8.23 -5.90 -12.51
N ALA A 112 -9.06 -6.54 -13.33
CA ALA A 112 -8.65 -7.73 -14.07
C ALA A 112 -7.64 -7.33 -15.15
N LEU A 113 -6.52 -8.03 -15.24
CA LEU A 113 -5.55 -7.90 -16.32
C LEU A 113 -5.08 -9.31 -16.64
N PRO A 114 -5.35 -9.85 -17.84
CA PRO A 114 -4.79 -11.14 -18.26
C PRO A 114 -3.28 -10.99 -18.42
N ALA A 115 -2.57 -11.22 -17.32
CA ALA A 115 -1.17 -10.87 -17.20
C ALA A 115 -0.26 -11.96 -17.80
N GLU A 116 -0.83 -13.08 -18.26
CA GLU A 116 -0.16 -14.09 -19.10
C GLU A 116 0.38 -13.51 -20.41
N HIS A 117 -0.17 -12.38 -20.87
CA HIS A 117 0.32 -11.66 -22.04
C HIS A 117 1.58 -10.81 -21.77
N PHE A 118 2.03 -10.72 -20.52
CA PHE A 118 3.24 -10.01 -20.13
C PHE A 118 4.24 -10.97 -19.48
N SER A 119 5.51 -10.55 -19.41
CA SER A 119 6.54 -11.35 -18.75
C SER A 119 6.17 -11.63 -17.29
N PRO A 120 6.48 -12.82 -16.74
CA PRO A 120 6.25 -13.12 -15.32
C PRO A 120 6.93 -12.14 -14.36
N GLY A 121 8.05 -11.55 -14.75
CA GLY A 121 8.78 -10.55 -13.95
C GLY A 121 8.16 -9.15 -13.94
N THR A 122 7.24 -8.85 -14.89
CA THR A 122 6.60 -7.54 -14.96
C THR A 122 5.73 -7.30 -13.74
N THR A 123 6.11 -6.33 -12.92
CA THR A 123 5.44 -6.06 -11.65
C THR A 123 4.52 -4.85 -11.74
N TYR A 124 4.88 -3.83 -12.53
CA TYR A 124 4.13 -2.58 -12.61
C TYR A 124 3.65 -2.29 -14.03
N PHE A 125 2.53 -1.58 -14.11
CA PHE A 125 1.86 -1.27 -15.37
C PHE A 125 1.31 0.16 -15.37
N GLY A 126 1.35 0.80 -16.54
CA GLY A 126 0.53 1.97 -16.85
C GLY A 126 -0.71 1.52 -17.61
N VAL A 127 -1.88 1.76 -17.04
CA VAL A 127 -3.16 1.38 -17.67
C VAL A 127 -3.77 2.59 -18.37
N ALA A 128 -3.81 2.56 -19.70
CA ALA A 128 -4.39 3.65 -20.48
C ALA A 128 -5.92 3.54 -20.56
N HIS A 129 -6.46 2.32 -20.61
CA HIS A 129 -7.89 2.09 -20.76
C HIS A 129 -8.41 1.02 -19.79
N LEU A 130 -9.44 1.39 -19.02
CA LEU A 130 -10.21 0.51 -18.16
C LEU A 130 -11.58 0.29 -18.80
N ASP A 131 -11.96 -0.96 -18.96
CA ASP A 131 -13.27 -1.41 -19.44
C ASP A 131 -14.09 -2.05 -18.32
N GLY A 132 -15.38 -2.23 -18.56
CA GLY A 132 -16.27 -2.93 -17.64
C GLY A 132 -16.86 -2.05 -16.54
N PRO A 133 -17.68 -2.63 -15.64
CA PRO A 133 -18.38 -1.85 -14.63
C PRO A 133 -17.44 -1.38 -13.52
N PRO A 134 -17.75 -0.27 -12.82
CA PRO A 134 -16.88 0.30 -11.79
C PRO A 134 -16.50 -0.64 -10.63
N HIS A 135 -17.30 -1.65 -10.34
CA HIS A 135 -17.05 -2.62 -9.27
C HIS A 135 -16.16 -3.80 -9.70
N ALA A 136 -15.96 -3.99 -11.00
CA ALA A 136 -15.13 -5.06 -11.57
C ALA A 136 -14.46 -4.59 -12.89
N PRO A 137 -13.59 -3.57 -12.83
CA PRO A 137 -12.94 -3.04 -14.01
C PRO A 137 -11.92 -4.04 -14.59
N ARG A 138 -11.70 -3.94 -15.89
CA ARG A 138 -10.69 -4.70 -16.64
C ARG A 138 -9.71 -3.73 -17.29
N ALA A 139 -8.42 -3.90 -17.05
CA ALA A 139 -7.37 -3.18 -17.76
C ALA A 139 -7.28 -3.70 -19.20
N ALA A 140 -8.01 -3.06 -20.09
CA ALA A 140 -8.12 -3.46 -21.50
C ALA A 140 -6.89 -3.06 -22.31
N LEU A 141 -6.26 -1.93 -21.97
CA LEU A 141 -5.01 -1.48 -22.57
C LEU A 141 -4.03 -1.06 -21.47
N ALA A 142 -2.91 -1.78 -21.39
CA ALA A 142 -1.85 -1.56 -20.41
C ALA A 142 -0.47 -1.80 -21.03
N ALA A 143 0.57 -1.21 -20.45
CA ALA A 143 1.96 -1.52 -20.80
C ALA A 143 2.82 -1.61 -19.52
N PRO A 144 3.91 -2.39 -19.55
CA PRO A 144 4.85 -2.47 -18.44
C PRO A 144 5.47 -1.10 -18.14
N ILE A 145 5.77 -0.87 -16.86
CA ILE A 145 6.60 0.24 -16.39
C ILE A 145 7.65 -0.34 -15.45
N GLU A 146 8.89 0.12 -15.56
CA GLU A 146 9.93 -0.29 -14.63
C GLU A 146 9.83 0.46 -13.29
N ARG A 147 10.33 -0.15 -12.21
CA ARG A 147 10.28 0.49 -10.89
C ARG A 147 11.04 1.81 -10.89
N GLU A 148 12.20 1.84 -11.54
CA GLU A 148 13.07 2.99 -11.62
C GLU A 148 12.36 4.17 -12.31
N GLU A 149 11.57 3.89 -13.35
CA GLU A 149 10.75 4.90 -14.02
C GLU A 149 9.65 5.44 -13.09
N LEU A 150 9.01 4.57 -12.30
CA LEU A 150 8.04 5.02 -11.29
C LEU A 150 8.68 5.95 -10.26
N GLU A 151 9.83 5.54 -9.72
CA GLU A 151 10.54 6.32 -8.71
C GLU A 151 11.08 7.65 -9.24
N GLN A 152 11.47 7.68 -10.52
CA GLN A 152 11.97 8.89 -11.15
C GLN A 152 10.85 9.87 -11.53
N HIS A 153 9.78 9.38 -12.15
CA HIS A 153 8.75 10.24 -12.77
C HIS A 153 7.54 10.54 -11.88
N PHE A 154 7.32 9.74 -10.84
CA PHE A 154 6.20 9.91 -9.92
C PHE A 154 6.68 10.10 -8.47
N SER A 155 7.90 10.61 -8.28
CA SER A 155 8.51 10.87 -6.97
C SER A 155 7.62 11.72 -6.06
N ASP A 156 6.93 12.71 -6.61
CA ASP A 156 6.01 13.58 -5.87
C ASP A 156 4.79 12.85 -5.27
N LEU A 157 4.46 11.66 -5.80
CA LEU A 157 3.37 10.81 -5.32
C LEU A 157 3.86 9.69 -4.38
N ILE A 158 5.17 9.54 -4.20
CA ILE A 158 5.76 8.50 -3.37
C ILE A 158 5.88 8.99 -1.93
N GLU A 159 5.22 8.27 -1.02
CA GLU A 159 5.27 8.52 0.40
C GLU A 159 6.14 7.48 1.10
N SER A 160 6.87 7.93 2.13
CA SER A 160 7.56 7.05 3.08
C SER A 160 6.85 7.11 4.42
N LEU A 161 6.40 5.96 4.91
CA LEU A 161 5.67 5.84 6.17
C LEU A 161 6.37 4.85 7.08
N GLU A 162 6.37 5.17 8.36
CA GLU A 162 6.83 4.27 9.41
C GLU A 162 5.62 3.66 10.10
N GLU A 163 5.52 2.33 10.05
CA GLU A 163 4.47 1.58 10.71
C GLU A 163 5.09 0.79 11.85
N VAL A 164 4.63 1.06 13.07
CA VAL A 164 5.02 0.36 14.28
C VAL A 164 3.77 -0.31 14.84
N ARG A 165 3.76 -1.64 14.87
CA ARG A 165 2.58 -2.40 15.31
C ARG A 165 2.96 -3.58 16.18
N TRP A 166 1.98 -4.04 16.95
CA TRP A 166 2.06 -5.32 17.64
C TRP A 166 1.90 -6.49 16.67
N ASP A 167 2.84 -7.43 16.69
CA ASP A 167 2.68 -8.74 16.05
C ASP A 167 2.29 -9.76 17.12
N ALA A 168 1.00 -10.12 17.14
CA ALA A 168 0.45 -11.07 18.10
C ALA A 168 1.00 -12.50 17.90
N ALA A 169 1.35 -12.89 16.67
CA ALA A 169 1.89 -14.22 16.39
C ALA A 169 3.34 -14.33 16.86
N ALA A 170 4.14 -13.28 16.65
CA ALA A 170 5.52 -13.23 17.09
C ALA A 170 5.69 -12.75 18.55
N GLY A 171 4.64 -12.22 19.19
CA GLY A 171 4.68 -11.71 20.56
C GLY A 171 5.65 -10.53 20.74
N ARG A 172 5.80 -9.68 19.72
CA ARG A 172 6.72 -8.54 19.73
C ARG A 172 6.22 -7.36 18.90
N VAL A 173 6.77 -6.18 19.16
CA VAL A 173 6.61 -5.02 18.28
C VAL A 173 7.42 -5.24 17.00
N VAL A 174 6.77 -5.01 15.87
CA VAL A 174 7.38 -4.99 14.55
C VAL A 174 7.29 -3.57 14.03
N ALA A 175 8.43 -3.03 13.63
CA ALA A 175 8.54 -1.72 13.02
C ALA A 175 9.06 -1.86 11.60
N ARG A 176 8.41 -1.20 10.65
CA ARG A 176 8.77 -1.21 9.24
C ARG A 176 8.64 0.17 8.63
N ARG A 177 9.54 0.50 7.71
CA ARG A 177 9.43 1.65 6.82
C ARG A 177 8.93 1.17 5.47
N ILE A 178 7.79 1.71 5.05
CA ILE A 178 7.11 1.39 3.81
C ILE A 178 7.26 2.58 2.87
N ARG A 179 7.82 2.35 1.68
CA ARG A 179 7.72 3.28 0.54
C ARG A 179 6.54 2.84 -0.30
N ARG A 180 5.55 3.71 -0.46
CA ARG A 180 4.34 3.43 -1.23
C ARG A 180 4.03 4.54 -2.22
N LEU A 181 3.38 4.16 -3.30
CA LEU A 181 2.77 5.04 -4.27
C LEU A 181 1.26 4.79 -4.16
N GLY A 182 0.54 5.64 -3.43
CA GLY A 182 -0.85 5.36 -3.03
C GLY A 182 -1.01 3.99 -2.39
N ALA A 183 -1.82 3.11 -2.98
CA ALA A 183 -2.02 1.73 -2.52
C ALA A 183 -0.98 0.72 -3.01
N ILE A 184 0.00 1.13 -3.81
CA ILE A 184 1.07 0.28 -4.35
C ILE A 184 2.27 0.32 -3.41
N THR A 185 2.74 -0.85 -2.96
CA THR A 185 3.97 -0.93 -2.15
C THR A 185 5.18 -1.10 -3.05
N LEU A 186 6.11 -0.14 -2.98
CA LEU A 186 7.35 -0.14 -3.76
C LEU A 186 8.47 -0.87 -3.01
N ALA A 187 8.62 -0.58 -1.71
CA ALA A 187 9.60 -1.22 -0.85
C ALA A 187 9.11 -1.27 0.59
N GLU A 188 9.48 -2.34 1.30
CA GLU A 188 9.26 -2.51 2.72
C GLU A 188 10.58 -2.92 3.36
N THR A 189 11.00 -2.18 4.40
CA THR A 189 12.26 -2.43 5.11
C THR A 189 12.03 -2.42 6.60
N ALA A 190 12.73 -3.28 7.34
CA ALA A 190 12.66 -3.28 8.80
C ALA A 190 13.21 -1.94 9.34
N LEU A 191 12.45 -1.31 10.23
CA LEU A 191 12.89 -0.08 10.89
C LEU A 191 13.68 -0.45 12.16
N THR A 192 14.98 -0.19 12.15
CA THR A 192 15.89 -0.59 13.25
C THR A 192 15.70 0.26 14.50
N GLN A 193 15.39 1.54 14.32
CA GLN A 193 15.20 2.53 15.39
C GLN A 193 13.84 3.24 15.25
N PRO A 194 12.72 2.56 15.56
CA PRO A 194 11.43 3.22 15.68
C PRO A 194 11.42 4.22 16.84
N ALA A 195 10.57 5.25 16.73
CA ALA A 195 10.30 6.20 17.81
C ALA A 195 9.85 5.47 19.09
N PRO A 196 10.47 5.75 20.26
CA PRO A 196 10.12 5.09 21.53
C PRO A 196 8.62 5.14 21.85
N GLU A 197 7.97 6.26 21.55
CA GLU A 197 6.55 6.48 21.80
C GLU A 197 5.67 5.57 20.94
N ALA A 198 6.05 5.36 19.68
CA ALA A 198 5.34 4.46 18.76
C ALA A 198 5.49 2.99 19.18
N VAL A 199 6.65 2.61 19.72
CA VAL A 199 6.89 1.27 20.28
C VAL A 199 6.05 1.05 21.53
N ALA A 200 6.02 2.03 22.45
CA ALA A 200 5.21 1.96 23.65
C ALA A 200 3.71 1.85 23.30
N ALA A 201 3.22 2.65 22.36
CA ALA A 201 1.86 2.55 21.85
C ALA A 201 1.54 1.15 21.30
N ALA A 202 2.42 0.60 20.46
CA ALA A 202 2.26 -0.74 19.92
C ALA A 202 2.26 -1.84 21.01
N LEU A 203 3.11 -1.73 22.03
CA LEU A 203 3.09 -2.65 23.18
C LEU A 203 1.78 -2.56 23.96
N LEU A 204 1.29 -1.35 24.21
CA LEU A 204 0.01 -1.12 24.89
C LEU A 204 -1.15 -1.74 24.11
N ASP A 205 -1.14 -1.63 22.78
CA ASP A 205 -2.13 -2.30 21.93
C ASP A 205 -2.04 -3.82 22.00
N GLY A 206 -0.82 -4.37 22.04
CA GLY A 206 -0.62 -5.80 22.27
C GLY A 206 -1.15 -6.29 23.62
N LEU A 207 -0.98 -5.49 24.67
CA LEU A 207 -1.53 -5.76 26.00
C LEU A 207 -3.06 -5.68 26.02
N ARG A 208 -3.66 -4.73 25.32
CA ARG A 208 -5.12 -4.64 25.16
C ARG A 208 -5.70 -5.87 24.46
N GLN A 209 -5.06 -6.33 23.38
CA GLN A 209 -5.47 -7.53 22.66
C GLN A 209 -5.25 -8.80 23.48
N GLY A 210 -4.17 -8.86 24.26
CA GLY A 210 -3.80 -10.01 25.07
C GLY A 210 -4.56 -10.14 26.40
N GLY A 211 -5.13 -9.03 26.88
CA GLY A 211 -5.78 -8.94 28.19
C GLY A 211 -4.79 -8.69 29.34
N ILE A 212 -5.31 -8.12 30.43
CA ILE A 212 -4.52 -7.73 31.60
C ILE A 212 -3.85 -8.94 32.29
N ALA A 213 -4.43 -10.14 32.16
CA ALA A 213 -3.93 -11.36 32.77
C ALA A 213 -2.57 -11.81 32.25
N ARG A 214 -2.13 -11.32 31.07
CA ARG A 214 -0.81 -11.64 30.51
C ARG A 214 0.35 -10.93 31.20
N LEU A 215 0.03 -9.91 32.00
CA LEU A 215 1.03 -9.19 32.78
C LEU A 215 1.55 -10.08 33.92
N PRO A 216 2.81 -9.88 34.36
CA PRO A 216 3.44 -10.68 35.41
C PRO A 216 2.92 -10.30 36.80
N TRP A 217 1.67 -10.66 37.07
CA TRP A 217 1.03 -10.44 38.37
C TRP A 217 1.72 -11.30 39.44
N THR A 218 2.49 -10.65 40.32
CA THR A 218 2.98 -11.28 41.55
C THR A 218 1.86 -11.39 42.58
N ASP A 219 1.97 -12.30 43.55
CA ASP A 219 1.00 -12.44 44.64
C ASP A 219 0.78 -11.11 45.38
N GLU A 220 1.85 -10.35 45.61
CA GLU A 220 1.80 -9.00 46.20
C GLU A 220 1.00 -8.00 45.35
N ALA A 221 1.16 -8.06 44.01
CA ALA A 221 0.44 -7.19 43.09
C ALA A 221 -1.05 -7.56 43.02
N GLN A 222 -1.37 -8.85 43.06
CA GLN A 222 -2.75 -9.34 43.11
C GLN A 222 -3.42 -8.93 44.43
N GLN A 223 -2.77 -9.13 45.57
CA GLN A 223 -3.28 -8.73 46.88
C GLN A 223 -3.52 -7.22 46.96
N THR A 224 -2.62 -6.42 46.37
CA THR A 224 -2.81 -4.96 46.28
C THR A 224 -4.02 -4.62 45.43
N ARG A 225 -4.20 -5.28 44.27
CA ARG A 225 -5.36 -5.11 43.40
C ARG A 225 -6.68 -5.46 44.12
N GLU A 226 -6.72 -6.57 44.86
CA GLU A 226 -7.89 -7.00 45.63
C GLU A 226 -8.24 -6.02 46.75
N ARG A 227 -7.23 -5.50 47.46
CA ARG A 227 -7.44 -4.48 48.51
C ARG A 227 -7.98 -3.17 47.93
N LEU A 228 -7.48 -2.73 46.78
CA LEU A 228 -7.98 -1.54 46.08
C LEU A 228 -9.40 -1.78 45.56
N ALA A 229 -9.69 -2.94 44.99
CA ALA A 229 -11.03 -3.30 44.55
C ALA A 229 -12.04 -3.33 45.71
N PHE A 230 -11.64 -3.86 46.87
CA PHE A 230 -12.46 -3.84 48.09
C PHE A 230 -12.70 -2.41 48.59
N ALA A 231 -11.67 -1.57 48.60
CA ALA A 231 -11.80 -0.16 48.99
C ALA A 231 -12.71 0.62 48.02
N HIS A 232 -12.57 0.40 46.71
CA HIS A 232 -13.46 0.96 45.68
C HIS A 232 -14.91 0.50 45.84
N HIS A 233 -15.13 -0.78 46.20
CA HIS A 233 -16.47 -1.28 46.47
C HIS A 233 -17.15 -0.57 47.65
N LEU A 234 -16.39 -0.25 48.70
CA LEU A 234 -16.92 0.47 49.88
C LEU A 234 -17.03 1.98 49.65
N PHE A 235 -16.09 2.57 48.91
CA PHE A 235 -15.98 4.03 48.71
C PHE A 235 -15.62 4.35 47.23
N PRO A 236 -16.57 4.21 46.29
CA PRO A 236 -16.30 4.29 44.86
C PRO A 236 -15.87 5.68 44.37
N ALA A 237 -16.18 6.73 45.14
CA ALA A 237 -15.77 8.11 44.82
C ALA A 237 -14.33 8.44 45.24
N GLU A 238 -13.73 7.65 46.13
CA GLU A 238 -12.42 7.94 46.74
C GLU A 238 -11.31 7.02 46.21
N TRP A 239 -11.67 5.82 45.77
CA TRP A 239 -10.72 4.81 45.30
C TRP A 239 -10.94 4.49 43.81
N PRO A 240 -9.88 4.16 43.07
CA PRO A 240 -9.97 3.91 41.64
C PRO A 240 -10.60 2.55 41.35
N ASP A 241 -11.30 2.44 40.23
CA ASP A 241 -11.68 1.13 39.69
C ASP A 241 -10.42 0.39 39.21
N THR A 242 -10.19 -0.79 39.76
CA THR A 242 -9.10 -1.70 39.40
C THR A 242 -9.59 -2.97 38.70
N SER A 243 -10.80 -2.94 38.13
CA SER A 243 -11.30 -3.95 37.23
C SER A 243 -10.36 -4.15 36.04
N ASP A 244 -10.40 -5.33 35.42
CA ASP A 244 -9.58 -5.64 34.25
C ASP A 244 -9.82 -4.61 33.13
N GLU A 245 -11.07 -4.17 32.92
CA GLU A 245 -11.46 -3.17 31.93
C GLU A 245 -10.87 -1.78 32.26
N ALA A 246 -11.01 -1.32 33.51
CA ALA A 246 -10.47 -0.03 33.94
C ALA A 246 -8.93 0.02 33.86
N LEU A 247 -8.26 -1.07 34.24
CA LEU A 247 -6.81 -1.17 34.15
C LEU A 247 -6.31 -1.20 32.69
N LEU A 248 -7.03 -1.89 31.79
CA LEU A 248 -6.74 -1.90 30.36
C LEU A 248 -6.93 -0.51 29.72
N ALA A 249 -8.00 0.19 30.08
CA ALA A 249 -8.27 1.55 29.61
C ALA A 249 -7.19 2.54 30.09
N ALA A 250 -6.71 2.37 31.33
CA ALA A 250 -5.71 3.23 31.94
C ALA A 250 -4.25 2.84 31.66
N LEU A 251 -3.98 1.77 30.88
CA LEU A 251 -2.62 1.29 30.59
C LEU A 251 -1.61 2.38 30.22
N PRO A 252 -1.93 3.37 29.34
CA PRO A 252 -0.96 4.41 28.99
C PRO A 252 -0.50 5.25 30.18
N LYS A 253 -1.35 5.40 31.21
CA LYS A 253 -1.06 6.25 32.38
C LYS A 253 -0.22 5.52 33.42
N TRP A 254 -0.58 4.29 33.75
CA TRP A 254 0.04 3.58 34.87
C TRP A 254 1.20 2.67 34.44
N LEU A 255 1.14 2.09 33.22
CA LEU A 255 2.17 1.20 32.69
C LEU A 255 3.04 1.88 31.64
N GLY A 256 2.49 2.81 30.85
CA GLY A 256 3.16 3.51 29.76
C GLY A 256 4.57 4.04 30.09
N PRO A 257 4.78 4.77 31.21
CA PRO A 257 6.11 5.27 31.60
C PRO A 257 7.17 4.19 31.83
N TYR A 258 6.76 2.93 32.01
CA TYR A 258 7.65 1.80 32.28
C TYR A 258 7.90 0.92 31.05
N LEU A 259 7.29 1.24 29.91
CA LEU A 259 7.47 0.53 28.65
C LEU A 259 8.62 1.10 27.80
N GLU A 260 9.29 2.14 28.27
CA GLU A 260 10.42 2.75 27.57
C GLU A 260 11.55 1.74 27.35
N GLY A 261 12.00 1.63 26.10
CA GLY A 261 13.07 0.71 25.70
C GLY A 261 12.65 -0.76 25.52
N LEU A 262 11.42 -1.14 25.90
CA LEU A 262 10.92 -2.51 25.72
C LEU A 262 10.38 -2.71 24.30
N ARG A 263 10.51 -3.92 23.75
CA ARG A 263 9.99 -4.25 22.41
C ARG A 263 9.23 -5.58 22.35
N THR A 264 9.27 -6.39 23.41
CA THR A 264 8.68 -7.73 23.43
C THR A 264 7.81 -7.94 24.66
N MET A 265 6.81 -8.84 24.56
CA MET A 265 6.03 -9.23 25.76
C MET A 265 6.90 -9.93 26.80
N ALA A 266 7.94 -10.63 26.38
CA ALA A 266 8.86 -11.31 27.30
C ALA A 266 9.58 -10.32 28.23
N GLU A 267 9.96 -9.15 27.71
CA GLU A 267 10.57 -8.08 28.51
C GLU A 267 9.55 -7.42 29.44
N VAL A 268 8.33 -7.17 28.95
CA VAL A 268 7.22 -6.67 29.79
C VAL A 268 6.94 -7.62 30.95
N ASN A 269 7.01 -8.93 30.72
CA ASN A 269 6.82 -9.96 31.74
C ASN A 269 7.94 -10.03 32.79
N ARG A 270 9.06 -9.32 32.58
CA ARG A 270 10.12 -9.20 33.59
C ARG A 270 9.97 -7.95 34.46
N LEU A 271 8.97 -7.10 34.19
CA LEU A 271 8.73 -5.91 35.00
C LEU A 271 8.20 -6.29 36.40
N PRO A 272 8.80 -5.76 37.48
CA PRO A 272 8.28 -5.98 38.83
C PRO A 272 7.05 -5.10 39.06
N LEU A 273 5.85 -5.67 38.85
CA LEU A 273 4.58 -4.94 38.98
C LEU A 273 4.22 -4.59 40.44
N GLY A 274 4.62 -5.41 41.41
CA GLY A 274 4.24 -5.24 42.83
C GLY A 274 4.55 -3.87 43.43
N LYS A 275 5.70 -3.26 43.07
CA LYS A 275 6.07 -1.91 43.55
C LYS A 275 5.52 -0.76 42.69
N ARG A 276 5.01 -1.06 41.49
CA ARG A 276 4.67 -0.06 40.47
C ARG A 276 3.16 0.19 40.40
N CYS A 277 2.35 -0.83 40.68
CA CYS A 277 0.89 -0.68 40.81
C CYS A 277 0.50 0.26 41.96
N SER A 278 1.30 0.35 43.03
CA SER A 278 1.05 1.26 44.17
C SER A 278 1.29 2.74 43.87
N THR A 279 2.12 3.06 42.88
CA THR A 279 2.59 4.43 42.62
C THR A 279 1.91 5.07 41.39
N GLY A 280 1.38 4.25 40.47
CA GLY A 280 0.83 4.72 39.19
C GLY A 280 -0.63 4.36 38.92
N CYS A 281 -1.33 3.62 39.81
CA CYS A 281 -2.76 3.33 39.62
C CYS A 281 -3.55 4.63 39.47
N PRO A 282 -4.65 4.64 38.68
CA PRO A 282 -5.44 5.85 38.40
C PRO A 282 -6.26 6.36 39.61
N ALA A 283 -5.68 6.39 40.82
CA ALA A 283 -5.93 7.39 41.86
C ALA A 283 -4.96 7.13 43.02
N ALA A 284 -3.85 7.87 43.05
CA ALA A 284 -3.41 8.42 44.32
C ALA A 284 -4.04 9.82 44.40
N GLY A 285 -5.25 9.90 44.99
CA GLY A 285 -5.69 11.16 45.58
C GLY A 285 -4.65 11.63 46.61
N PRO A 286 -4.53 12.94 46.87
CA PRO A 286 -3.38 13.55 47.55
C PRO A 286 -3.19 13.20 49.05
N ASN A 287 -3.71 12.09 49.55
CA ASN A 287 -3.80 11.81 50.99
C ASN A 287 -3.29 10.43 51.44
N SER A 288 -2.12 10.01 50.95
CA SER A 288 -1.36 8.92 51.56
C SER A 288 0.05 9.37 51.98
N ARG A 289 0.09 10.39 52.84
CA ARG A 289 1.16 10.54 53.84
C ARG A 289 0.50 10.61 55.21
N ASN A 290 0.58 9.50 55.94
CA ASN A 290 0.84 9.43 57.37
C ASN A 290 1.21 8.00 57.75
#